data_AF-A0AAE1SHD5-F1
#
_entry.id   AF-A0AAE1SHD5-F1
#
_cell.length_a   1.000
_cell.length_b   1.000
_cell.length_c   1.000
_cell.angle_alpha   90.00
_cell.angle_beta   90.00
_cell.angle_gamma   90.00
#
_symmetry.space_group_name_H-M   'P 1'
#
loop_
_entity.id
_entity.type
_entity.pdbx_description
1 polymer ?
#
loop_
_entity_poly.entity_id
_entity_poly.type
_entity_poly.pdbx_seq_one_letter_code
_entity_poly.pdbx_strand_id
1 'polypeptide(L)'
;MVACRKYMSKADCVSCFDAAVFHIRACGSANGARVIYDGCFLRYESNNFYQEITGQGNAEFCGNRTASQPHALNHVALELLNDLSTATPRISGFFAATKMKAAGVTV
;
A
#
# COMPACT_ATOMS: atom_id res chain seq x y z
N MET A 1 9.46 0.29 10.19
CA MET A 1 8.18 -0.44 10.10
C MET A 1 8.34 -1.63 9.17
N VAL A 2 7.82 -2.78 9.58
CA VAL A 2 7.77 -4.00 8.77
C VAL A 2 6.35 -4.56 8.80
N ALA A 3 5.85 -5.02 7.66
CA ALA A 3 4.53 -5.66 7.57
C ALA A 3 4.53 -6.76 6.50
N CYS A 4 3.85 -7.86 6.76
CA CYS A 4 3.56 -8.91 5.78
C CYS A 4 2.06 -8.96 5.49
N ARG A 5 1.71 -9.47 4.32
CA ARG A 5 0.32 -9.87 4.04
C ARG A 5 -0.09 -10.95 5.04
N LYS A 6 -1.26 -10.77 5.68
CA LYS A 6 -1.72 -11.68 6.75
C LYS A 6 -2.00 -13.12 6.29
N TYR A 7 -2.20 -13.36 4.99
CA TYR A 7 -2.43 -14.69 4.45
C TYR A 7 -1.15 -15.50 4.23
N MET A 8 0.03 -14.90 4.40
CA MET A 8 1.30 -15.61 4.22
C MET A 8 1.62 -16.51 5.40
N SER A 9 2.32 -17.62 5.13
CA SER A 9 2.94 -18.40 6.20
C SER A 9 4.04 -17.58 6.88
N LYS A 10 4.41 -17.98 8.10
CA LYS A 10 5.53 -17.35 8.80
C LYS A 10 6.84 -17.48 8.01
N ALA A 11 7.06 -18.63 7.35
CA ALA A 11 8.26 -18.88 6.58
C ALA A 11 8.35 -17.94 5.37
N ASP A 12 7.27 -17.83 4.57
CA ASP A 12 7.25 -16.95 3.41
C ASP A 12 7.42 -15.48 3.80
N CYS A 13 6.84 -15.08 4.94
CA CYS A 13 6.97 -13.72 5.46
C CYS A 13 8.43 -13.40 5.82
N VAL A 14 9.13 -14.30 6.52
CA VAL A 14 10.55 -14.13 6.85
C VAL A 14 11.40 -14.08 5.57
N SER A 15 11.20 -15.01 4.64
CA SER A 15 11.95 -15.03 3.37
C SER A 15 11.73 -13.75 2.56
N CYS A 16 10.51 -13.19 2.54
CA CYS A 16 10.24 -11.92 1.91
C CYS A 16 11.01 -10.76 2.57
N PHE A 17 11.08 -10.75 3.91
CA PHE A 17 11.84 -9.74 4.62
C PHE A 17 13.35 -9.89 4.44
N ASP A 18 13.88 -11.09 4.35
CA ASP A 18 15.30 -11.32 4.06
C ASP A 18 15.69 -10.70 2.71
N ALA A 19 14.86 -10.91 1.68
CA ALA A 19 15.02 -10.26 0.39
C ALA A 19 14.92 -8.73 0.51
N ALA A 20 13.92 -8.21 1.24
CA ALA A 20 13.74 -6.77 1.43
C ALA A 20 14.93 -6.12 2.14
N VAL A 21 15.47 -6.76 3.18
CA VAL A 21 16.66 -6.31 3.93
C VAL A 21 17.90 -6.36 3.04
N PHE A 22 18.06 -7.38 2.20
CA PHE A 22 19.16 -7.44 1.26
C PHE A 22 19.13 -6.24 0.30
N HIS A 23 17.98 -5.94 -0.31
CA HIS A 23 17.85 -4.85 -1.27
C HIS A 23 17.95 -3.46 -0.65
N ILE A 24 17.35 -3.24 0.53
CA ILE A 24 17.29 -1.91 1.13
C ILE A 24 18.67 -1.39 1.56
N ARG A 25 19.66 -2.27 1.74
CA ARG A 25 21.05 -1.90 2.06
C ARG A 25 21.69 -1.00 1.00
N ALA A 26 21.23 -1.07 -0.24
CA ALA A 26 21.67 -0.15 -1.31
C ALA A 26 21.36 1.31 -0.98
N CYS A 27 20.40 1.57 -0.08
CA CYS A 27 20.02 2.90 0.38
C CYS A 27 20.68 3.30 1.71
N GLY A 28 21.67 2.55 2.22
CA GLY A 28 22.14 2.69 3.61
C GLY A 28 22.63 4.07 4.07
N SER A 29 23.02 4.96 3.15
CA SER A 29 23.38 6.35 3.46
C SER A 29 22.21 7.34 3.40
N ALA A 30 21.03 6.92 2.94
CA ALA A 30 19.85 7.75 2.82
C ALA A 30 19.13 7.89 4.17
N ASN A 31 18.49 9.05 4.38
CA ASN A 31 17.65 9.34 5.55
C ASN A 31 16.37 8.49 5.61
N GLY A 32 16.08 7.72 4.57
CA GLY A 32 14.93 6.84 4.55
C GLY A 32 14.88 6.03 3.26
N ALA A 33 14.32 4.84 3.35
CA ALA A 33 14.06 3.99 2.19
C ALA A 33 12.86 3.07 2.44
N ARG A 34 12.32 2.57 1.34
CA ARG A 34 11.18 1.66 1.33
C ARG A 34 11.44 0.54 0.32
N VAL A 35 11.08 -0.67 0.70
CA VAL A 35 10.98 -1.83 -0.20
C VAL A 35 9.56 -2.37 -0.09
N ILE A 36 8.90 -2.49 -1.23
CA ILE A 36 7.52 -2.96 -1.36
C ILE A 36 7.54 -4.18 -2.25
N TYR A 37 7.25 -5.34 -1.67
CA TYR A 37 7.00 -6.58 -2.39
C TYR A 37 5.54 -6.99 -2.24
N ASP A 38 5.09 -7.92 -3.08
CA ASP A 38 3.71 -8.43 -3.04
C ASP A 38 3.34 -8.98 -1.66
N GLY A 39 4.31 -9.64 -1.01
CA GLY A 39 4.16 -10.28 0.29
C GLY A 39 4.51 -9.41 1.50
N CYS A 40 5.41 -8.43 1.37
CA CYS A 40 5.92 -7.70 2.51
C CYS A 40 6.35 -6.26 2.19
N PHE A 41 6.43 -5.46 3.25
CA PHE A 41 6.77 -4.05 3.23
C PHE A 41 7.83 -3.76 4.29
N LEU A 42 8.89 -3.05 3.90
CA LEU A 42 9.94 -2.57 4.81
C LEU A 42 10.15 -1.08 4.57
N ARG A 43 10.01 -0.26 5.62
CA ARG A 43 10.28 1.19 5.62
C ARG A 43 11.10 1.59 6.83
N TYR A 44 12.17 2.34 6.60
CA TYR A 44 12.85 3.11 7.64
C TYR A 44 12.96 4.56 7.19
N GLU A 45 12.85 5.49 8.12
CA GLU A 45 13.13 6.90 7.91
C GLU A 45 13.68 7.50 9.22
N SER A 46 14.48 8.57 9.12
CA SER A 46 15.04 9.29 10.27
C SER A 46 13.98 10.11 11.02
N ASN A 47 12.93 10.54 10.32
CA ASN A 47 11.79 11.28 10.89
C ASN A 47 10.66 10.32 11.30
N ASN A 48 9.73 10.79 12.13
CA ASN A 48 8.55 10.01 12.49
C ASN A 48 7.56 9.91 11.33
N PHE A 49 7.15 8.69 10.98
CA PHE A 49 6.27 8.41 9.85
C PHE A 49 5.08 7.48 10.16
N TYR A 50 4.87 7.10 11.42
CA TYR A 50 3.87 6.06 11.75
C TYR A 50 2.41 6.49 11.46
N GLN A 51 2.16 7.78 11.27
CA GLN A 51 0.84 8.34 10.92
C GLN A 51 0.73 8.73 9.44
N GLU A 52 1.79 8.51 8.64
CA GLU A 52 1.81 8.87 7.23
C GLU A 52 1.36 7.71 6.35
N ILE A 53 0.08 7.71 5.99
CA ILE A 53 -0.53 6.75 5.06
C ILE A 53 -0.38 7.15 3.59
N THR A 54 -0.25 8.45 3.31
CA THR A 54 -0.03 9.01 1.97
C THR A 54 1.16 9.95 2.02
N GLY A 55 2.20 9.66 1.27
CA GLY A 55 3.39 10.51 1.23
C GLY A 55 4.30 10.17 0.06
N GLN A 56 5.36 10.96 -0.08
CA GLN A 56 6.40 10.75 -1.09
C GLN A 56 6.96 9.32 -0.97
N GLY A 57 7.11 8.61 -2.10
CA GLY A 57 7.52 7.21 -2.15
C GLY A 57 6.38 6.19 -2.28
N ASN A 58 5.12 6.62 -2.16
CA ASN A 58 3.99 5.82 -2.65
C ASN A 58 3.81 6.09 -4.14
N ALA A 59 3.78 5.05 -4.96
CA ALA A 59 3.61 5.16 -6.41
C ALA A 59 2.38 4.37 -6.87
N GLU A 60 1.63 4.96 -7.80
CA GLU A 60 0.57 4.26 -8.51
C GLU A 60 1.18 3.61 -9.76
N PHE A 61 0.95 2.30 -9.92
CA PHE A 61 1.44 1.55 -11.07
C PHE A 61 0.26 1.12 -11.94
N CYS A 62 0.13 1.74 -13.10
CA CYS A 62 -0.87 1.36 -14.09
C CYS A 62 -0.31 0.29 -15.04
N GLY A 63 -1.14 -0.70 -15.40
CA GLY A 63 -0.79 -1.64 -16.45
C GLY A 63 -0.72 -0.97 -17.83
N ASN A 64 -0.06 -1.65 -18.78
CA ASN A 64 0.06 -1.17 -20.17
C ASN A 64 -1.13 -1.53 -21.07
N ARG A 65 -2.22 -2.06 -20.49
CA ARG A 65 -3.42 -2.47 -21.23
C ARG A 65 -4.59 -1.59 -20.86
N THR A 66 -5.24 -1.04 -21.87
CA THR A 66 -6.52 -0.33 -21.72
C THR A 66 -7.67 -1.31 -21.87
N ALA A 67 -8.66 -1.21 -20.99
CA ALA A 67 -9.84 -2.08 -21.04
C ALA A 67 -10.71 -1.77 -22.26
N SER A 68 -11.18 -2.80 -22.96
CA SER A 68 -12.08 -2.66 -24.12
C SER A 68 -13.44 -2.05 -23.75
N GLN A 69 -13.90 -2.26 -22.51
CA GLN A 69 -15.13 -1.67 -21.98
C GLN A 69 -14.82 -0.89 -20.68
N PRO A 70 -14.31 0.35 -20.78
CA PRO A 70 -13.85 1.11 -19.63
C PRO A 70 -14.98 1.45 -18.66
N HIS A 71 -16.20 1.73 -19.15
CA HIS A 71 -17.35 2.05 -18.29
C HIS A 71 -17.78 0.85 -17.43
N ALA A 72 -17.88 -0.34 -18.02
CA ALA A 72 -18.23 -1.56 -17.30
C ALA A 72 -17.16 -1.90 -16.24
N LEU A 73 -15.87 -1.81 -16.61
CA LEU A 73 -14.77 -2.02 -15.67
C LEU A 73 -14.81 -1.01 -14.52
N ASN A 74 -14.99 0.28 -14.82
CA ASN A 74 -15.04 1.34 -13.81
C ASN A 74 -16.20 1.14 -12.83
N HIS A 75 -17.37 0.72 -13.32
CA HIS A 75 -18.52 0.42 -12.46
C HIS A 75 -18.19 -0.68 -11.45
N VAL A 76 -17.69 -1.83 -11.94
CA VAL A 76 -17.34 -2.97 -11.08
C VAL A 76 -16.20 -2.64 -10.12
N ALA A 77 -15.20 -1.88 -10.59
CA ALA A 77 -14.08 -1.45 -9.75
C ALA A 77 -14.55 -0.53 -8.60
N LEU A 78 -15.46 0.41 -8.87
CA LEU A 78 -16.02 1.29 -7.84
C LEU A 78 -16.85 0.52 -6.82
N GLU A 79 -17.65 -0.45 -7.27
CA GLU A 79 -18.42 -1.33 -6.40
C GLU A 79 -17.50 -2.14 -5.46
N LEU A 80 -16.46 -2.77 -6.02
CA LEU A 80 -15.46 -3.49 -5.24
C LEU A 80 -14.75 -2.59 -4.21
N LEU A 81 -14.36 -1.37 -4.60
CA LEU A 81 -13.72 -0.44 -3.68
C LEU A 81 -14.65 -0.02 -2.53
N ASN A 82 -15.95 0.14 -2.80
CA ASN A 82 -16.94 0.45 -1.77
C ASN A 82 -17.15 -0.71 -0.79
N ASP A 83 -17.22 -1.93 -1.31
CA ASP A 83 -17.31 -3.15 -0.50
C ASP A 83 -16.08 -3.31 0.38
N LEU A 84 -14.89 -3.14 -0.19
CA LEU A 84 -13.63 -3.19 0.56
C LEU A 84 -13.57 -2.11 1.65
N SER A 85 -14.00 -0.89 1.35
CA SER A 85 -14.06 0.20 2.32
C SER A 85 -14.98 -0.13 3.51
N THR A 86 -16.05 -0.88 3.26
CA THR A 86 -17.03 -1.27 4.28
C THR A 86 -16.63 -2.52 5.07
N ALA A 87 -16.04 -3.51 4.40
CA ALA A 87 -15.69 -4.79 5.00
C ALA A 87 -14.35 -4.76 5.76
N THR A 88 -13.34 -4.05 5.23
CA THR A 88 -11.97 -4.06 5.77
C THR A 88 -11.88 -3.62 7.23
N PRO A 89 -12.55 -2.54 7.69
CA PRO A 89 -12.50 -2.12 9.10
C PRO A 89 -13.11 -3.13 10.08
N ARG A 90 -13.89 -4.11 9.60
CA ARG A 90 -14.48 -5.17 10.44
C ARG A 90 -13.47 -6.29 10.75
N ILE A 91 -12.33 -6.32 10.06
CA ILE A 91 -11.28 -7.31 10.28
C ILE A 91 -10.29 -6.74 11.31
N SER A 92 -10.03 -7.50 12.38
CA SER A 92 -9.15 -7.04 13.46
C SER A 92 -7.74 -6.66 12.95
N GLY A 93 -7.36 -5.41 13.20
CA GLY A 93 -6.07 -4.83 12.81
C GLY A 93 -5.98 -4.43 11.33
N PHE A 94 -7.12 -4.31 10.63
CA PHE A 94 -7.18 -3.73 9.29
C PHE A 94 -7.93 -2.40 9.32
N PHE A 95 -7.57 -1.52 8.39
CA PHE A 95 -8.10 -0.18 8.30
C PHE A 95 -8.37 0.13 6.82
N ALA A 96 -9.45 0.85 6.55
CA ALA A 96 -9.72 1.45 5.24
C ALA A 96 -9.68 2.97 5.39
N ALA A 97 -9.09 3.64 4.41
CA ALA A 97 -9.13 5.09 4.30
C ALA A 97 -9.74 5.43 2.93
N THR A 98 -10.72 6.32 2.93
CA THR A 98 -11.29 6.87 1.70
C THR A 98 -10.90 8.34 1.59
N LYS A 99 -10.56 8.79 0.38
CA LYS A 99 -10.39 10.23 0.12
C LYS A 99 -11.78 10.84 0.03
N MET A 100 -12.23 11.50 1.09
CA MET A 100 -13.37 12.39 0.99
C MET A 100 -12.95 13.60 0.16
N LYS A 101 -13.64 13.90 -0.94
CA LYS A 101 -13.65 15.27 -1.46
C LYS A 101 -14.25 16.12 -0.35
N ALA A 102 -13.44 16.99 0.27
CA ALA A 102 -13.99 18.03 1.11
C ALA A 102 -14.96 18.85 0.25
N ALA A 103 -16.25 18.76 0.53
CA ALA A 103 -17.23 19.63 -0.10
C ALA A 103 -16.89 21.06 0.35
N GLY A 104 -16.27 21.85 -0.53
CA GLY A 104 -16.13 23.30 -0.34
C GLY A 104 -14.74 23.87 -0.08
N VAL A 105 -13.63 23.25 -0.49
CA VAL A 105 -12.35 23.99 -0.58
C VAL A 105 -12.16 24.50 -2.00
N THR A 106 -12.62 25.73 -2.23
CA THR A 106 -12.18 26.58 -3.34
C THR A 106 -10.70 26.93 -3.10
N VAL A 107 -9.84 26.64 -4.08
CA VAL A 107 -8.57 27.35 -4.25
C VAL A 107 -8.85 28.57 -5.12
#